data_AF-A0A922DDZ7-F1
#
_entry.id   AF-A0A922DDZ7-F1
#
_cell.length_a   1.000
_cell.length_b   1.000
_cell.length_c   1.000
_cell.angle_alpha   90.00
_cell.angle_beta   90.00
_cell.angle_gamma   90.00
#
_symmetry.space_group_name_H-M   'P 1'
#
loop_
_entity.id
_entity.type
_entity.pdbx_description
1 polymer ?
#
loop_
_entity_poly.entity_id
_entity_poly.type
_entity_poly.pdbx_seq_one_letter_code
_entity_poly.pdbx_strand_id
1 'polypeptide(L)'
;MANVSVAAEWQLLGDRYYRKPDLYHPLRWKHIDLSRNKVACAPFGGPIALIRDDSKIVQLYAESALRKLRIFNSAGVPLSETIWKNPGGRLIGLSWTDDQTLVCIVQDGTVYRYTSHAELLEPNFSILGQEYLDENVVECVFWGNGVVCVTDACKVFSIADFKSKNPRPLRLADPAPEGIEELPHCVAVIEPQYTMSGNVEVLLAIGDGVVMVEEDEVQPLPLPPGDGPLQKMVVSGDGRFVASFTHDGRMAVYSTRLEKIFEYECESALPPEQLAWCGLDSVLLYWDDMLLMVGPSDEPVRYLYDEPIVLIPECDGVRILSNSSIEFLQLVPNSTVSIFKIGSTSPAALLYDALDHFDRRSAKADENLRLIRSSLSEAVEACVDAAGHEFDVSRQRTLLRAASYGQAFCSNFHRDRIQEMCKTLRVLNAVRSPEIGIPLSIQQYKLLTPSVLIGRLINAHQHLLALRISDYLGMNQEVVIMHWACSKITASLAIPDATLLEILLDKLKLCKGISYAAVAAHADKNGRRKLAAMLVEHEPRSSKQVPLLLSIGEEDTALIKATESGDTDLVYLVLFHILQKRQPLEFFGMIQARTLARDLFINYARYV
;
A
#
# COMPACT_ATOMS: atom_id res chain seq x y z
N MET A 1 -18.37 -31.66 9.67
CA MET A 1 -18.14 -30.83 10.88
C MET A 1 -19.46 -30.18 11.22
N ALA A 2 -19.92 -30.28 12.46
CA ALA A 2 -21.13 -29.56 12.88
C ALA A 2 -20.93 -28.07 12.54
N ASN A 3 -21.89 -27.46 11.83
CA ASN A 3 -21.84 -26.04 11.47
C ASN A 3 -21.88 -25.23 12.77
N VAL A 4 -20.70 -24.87 13.28
CA VAL A 4 -20.59 -23.82 14.30
C VAL A 4 -21.22 -22.56 13.69
N SER A 5 -22.13 -21.93 14.43
CA SER A 5 -22.78 -20.70 13.98
C SER A 5 -21.71 -19.64 13.70
N VAL A 6 -21.81 -18.94 12.57
CA VAL A 6 -20.86 -17.85 12.20
C VAL A 6 -20.76 -16.81 13.31
N ALA A 7 -21.85 -16.55 14.03
CA ALA A 7 -21.89 -15.60 15.14
C ALA A 7 -21.24 -16.12 16.44
N ALA A 8 -20.87 -17.40 16.53
CA ALA A 8 -20.17 -17.92 17.70
C ALA A 8 -18.73 -17.39 17.82
N GLU A 9 -18.15 -16.90 16.72
CA GLU A 9 -16.82 -16.29 16.68
C GLU A 9 -16.85 -14.78 16.97
N TRP A 10 -18.03 -14.20 17.20
CA TRP A 10 -18.18 -12.75 17.40
C TRP A 10 -18.05 -12.38 18.87
N GLN A 11 -17.33 -11.29 19.12
CA GLN A 11 -17.23 -10.66 20.43
C GLN A 11 -18.10 -9.40 20.43
N LEU A 12 -18.84 -9.17 21.52
CA LEU A 12 -19.65 -7.96 21.69
C LEU A 12 -18.81 -6.91 22.41
N LEU A 13 -18.76 -5.69 21.87
CA LEU A 13 -18.18 -4.52 22.50
C LEU A 13 -19.23 -3.41 22.42
N GLY A 14 -19.78 -3.02 23.57
CA GLY A 14 -20.95 -2.15 23.64
C GLY A 14 -22.14 -2.74 22.89
N ASP A 15 -22.59 -2.07 21.83
CA ASP A 15 -23.72 -2.48 20.98
C ASP A 15 -23.28 -3.10 19.64
N ARG A 16 -21.98 -3.32 19.45
CA ARG A 16 -21.38 -3.76 18.19
C ARG A 16 -20.65 -5.09 18.31
N TYR A 17 -20.73 -5.89 17.25
CA TYR A 17 -20.04 -7.17 17.15
C TYR A 17 -18.73 -7.01 16.38
N TYR A 18 -17.67 -7.64 16.88
CA TYR A 18 -16.38 -7.74 16.24
C TYR A 18 -16.03 -9.20 15.96
N ARG A 19 -15.25 -9.44 14.90
CA ARG A 19 -14.76 -10.76 14.53
C ARG A 19 -13.29 -10.70 14.17
N LYS A 20 -12.59 -11.82 14.36
CA LYS A 20 -11.16 -11.96 14.08
C LYS A 20 -10.89 -13.21 13.22
N PRO A 21 -11.26 -13.21 11.93
CA PRO A 21 -10.91 -14.31 11.02
C PRO A 21 -9.40 -14.47 10.83
N ASP A 22 -8.94 -15.72 10.76
CA ASP A 22 -7.63 -16.08 10.24
C ASP A 22 -7.56 -15.81 8.73
N LEU A 23 -6.57 -15.02 8.30
CA LEU A 23 -6.30 -14.77 6.88
C LEU A 23 -5.28 -15.78 6.34
N TYR A 24 -4.20 -16.01 7.08
CA TYR A 24 -3.15 -16.96 6.73
C TYR A 24 -2.68 -17.69 7.98
N HIS A 25 -2.79 -19.01 7.98
CA HIS A 25 -2.23 -19.87 9.02
C HIS A 25 -1.96 -21.28 8.46
N PRO A 26 -0.77 -21.87 8.70
CA PRO A 26 0.44 -21.20 9.19
C PRO A 26 1.06 -20.30 8.12
N LEU A 27 1.85 -19.31 8.53
CA LEU A 27 2.70 -18.52 7.63
C LEU A 27 3.80 -19.40 7.01
N ARG A 28 4.18 -19.07 5.77
CA ARG A 28 5.15 -19.86 4.99
C ARG A 28 6.61 -19.54 5.31
N TRP A 29 6.88 -18.49 6.07
CA TRP A 29 8.22 -18.17 6.52
C TRP A 29 8.65 -19.14 7.64
N LYS A 30 9.96 -19.21 7.90
CA LYS A 30 10.51 -20.13 8.89
C LYS A 30 11.49 -19.39 9.79
N HIS A 31 11.48 -19.75 11.07
CA HIS A 31 12.42 -19.23 12.06
C HIS A 31 12.42 -17.69 12.16
N ILE A 32 11.23 -17.09 12.08
CA ILE A 32 11.03 -15.67 12.34
C ILE A 32 10.56 -15.51 13.78
N ASP A 33 11.17 -14.56 14.48
CA ASP A 33 10.76 -14.11 15.81
C ASP A 33 10.58 -12.59 15.76
N LEU A 34 9.32 -12.14 15.74
CA LEU A 34 8.97 -10.72 15.64
C LEU A 34 9.55 -9.92 16.82
N SER A 35 9.69 -10.52 18.00
CA SER A 35 10.27 -9.83 19.17
C SER A 35 11.72 -9.38 18.94
N ARG A 36 12.45 -9.99 17.99
CA ARG A 36 13.86 -9.70 17.68
C ARG A 36 14.07 -8.83 16.45
N ASN A 37 13.00 -8.46 15.76
CA ASN A 37 13.08 -7.75 14.48
C ASN A 37 12.32 -6.43 14.55
N LYS A 38 12.84 -5.41 13.85
CA LYS A 38 12.03 -4.30 13.39
C LYS A 38 11.17 -4.79 12.23
N VAL A 39 9.88 -4.48 12.29
CA VAL A 39 8.87 -4.97 11.36
C VAL A 39 8.18 -3.78 10.72
N ALA A 40 8.05 -3.81 9.39
CA ALA A 40 7.22 -2.86 8.66
C ALA A 40 6.27 -3.59 7.74
N CYS A 41 4.98 -3.27 7.84
CA CYS A 41 3.93 -3.91 7.08
C CYS A 41 3.24 -2.86 6.20
N ALA A 42 3.24 -3.07 4.88
CA ALA A 42 2.58 -2.16 3.96
C ALA A 42 1.04 -2.26 4.10
N PRO A 43 0.30 -1.15 3.99
CA PRO A 43 -1.15 -1.13 4.10
C PRO A 43 -1.82 -1.88 2.93
N PHE A 44 -3.11 -2.19 3.08
CA PHE A 44 -3.92 -2.93 2.11
C PHE A 44 -3.30 -4.28 1.73
N GLY A 45 -2.88 -5.05 2.73
CA GLY A 45 -2.35 -6.41 2.52
C GLY A 45 -1.00 -6.49 1.79
N GLY A 46 -0.24 -5.39 1.76
CA GLY A 46 1.03 -5.33 1.04
C GLY A 46 2.18 -6.14 1.69
N PRO A 47 3.42 -5.96 1.19
CA PRO A 47 4.60 -6.67 1.70
C PRO A 47 4.93 -6.40 3.17
N ILE A 48 5.66 -7.32 3.77
CA ILE A 48 6.20 -7.25 5.13
C ILE A 48 7.72 -7.22 5.04
N ALA A 49 8.36 -6.22 5.62
CA ALA A 49 9.79 -6.11 5.75
C ALA A 49 10.23 -6.44 7.18
N LEU A 50 11.31 -7.21 7.30
CA LEU A 50 11.91 -7.62 8.56
C LEU A 50 13.40 -7.36 8.52
N ILE A 51 13.92 -6.79 9.61
CA ILE A 51 15.35 -6.66 9.86
C ILE A 51 15.62 -6.80 11.34
N ARG A 52 16.69 -7.52 11.70
CA ARG A 52 17.09 -7.72 13.09
C ARG A 52 17.24 -6.37 13.79
N ASP A 53 16.58 -6.23 14.94
CA ASP A 53 16.67 -5.03 15.78
C ASP A 53 18.02 -5.02 16.49
N ASP A 54 18.74 -3.93 16.34
CA ASP A 54 20.07 -3.71 16.90
C ASP A 54 20.05 -3.07 18.30
N SER A 55 18.89 -2.62 18.81
CA SER A 55 18.77 -2.31 20.25
C SER A 55 18.65 -3.54 21.13
N LYS A 56 18.14 -4.64 20.57
CA LYS A 56 17.83 -5.82 21.34
C LYS A 56 19.07 -6.70 21.39
N ILE A 57 19.42 -7.17 22.59
CA ILE A 57 20.50 -8.14 22.76
C ILE A 57 19.98 -9.49 22.25
N VAL A 58 20.44 -9.91 21.08
CA VAL A 58 20.02 -11.17 20.45
C VAL A 58 21.17 -12.17 20.48
N GLN A 59 20.97 -13.31 21.15
CA GLN A 59 21.90 -14.44 21.04
C GLN A 59 21.77 -15.08 19.65
N LEU A 60 22.83 -14.94 18.86
CA LEU A 60 22.94 -15.54 17.54
C LEU A 60 23.24 -17.03 17.71
N TYR A 61 22.21 -17.87 17.61
CA TYR A 61 22.39 -19.32 17.59
C TYR A 61 22.96 -19.75 16.23
N ALA A 62 22.12 -20.28 15.32
CA ALA A 62 22.51 -20.68 13.97
C ALA A 62 22.34 -19.57 12.91
N GLU A 63 21.88 -18.38 13.31
CA GLU A 63 21.65 -17.27 12.40
C GLU A 63 22.95 -16.54 12.03
N SER A 64 23.01 -16.03 10.81
CA SER A 64 24.16 -15.22 10.36
C SER A 64 24.33 -13.97 11.22
N ALA A 65 25.58 -13.65 11.55
CA ALA A 65 25.92 -12.37 12.17
C ALA A 65 25.56 -11.17 11.28
N LEU A 66 25.53 -11.37 9.95
CA LEU A 66 25.15 -10.33 8.99
C LEU A 66 23.67 -9.99 9.11
N ARG A 67 23.37 -8.72 9.37
CA ARG A 67 22.00 -8.21 9.33
C ARG A 67 21.48 -8.29 7.90
N LYS A 68 20.29 -8.85 7.74
CA LYS A 68 19.61 -8.95 6.45
C LYS A 68 18.28 -8.22 6.54
N LEU A 69 17.99 -7.42 5.52
CA LEU A 69 16.65 -6.95 5.23
C LEU A 69 15.95 -8.05 4.43
N ARG A 70 14.86 -8.60 4.97
CA ARG A 70 14.08 -9.69 4.35
C ARG A 70 12.68 -9.15 4.06
N ILE A 71 12.15 -9.40 2.87
CA ILE A 71 10.83 -8.94 2.45
C ILE A 71 9.97 -10.16 2.10
N PHE A 72 8.73 -10.18 2.59
CA PHE A 72 7.76 -11.25 2.42
C PHE A 72 6.42 -10.69 1.91
N ASN A 73 5.57 -11.52 1.31
CA ASN A 73 4.15 -11.18 1.18
C ASN A 73 3.40 -11.44 2.51
N SER A 74 2.12 -11.09 2.59
CA SER A 74 1.34 -11.28 3.83
C SER A 74 1.15 -12.77 4.21
N ALA A 75 1.34 -13.72 3.28
CA ALA A 75 1.28 -15.15 3.60
C ALA A 75 2.63 -15.71 4.10
N GLY A 76 3.65 -14.86 4.30
CA GLY A 76 4.99 -15.26 4.71
C GLY A 76 5.81 -15.89 3.58
N VAL A 77 5.43 -15.73 2.32
CA VAL A 77 6.26 -16.16 1.18
C VAL A 77 7.41 -15.18 1.01
N PRO A 78 8.68 -15.63 0.99
CA PRO A 78 9.81 -14.74 0.77
C PRO A 78 9.77 -14.15 -0.64
N LEU A 79 9.85 -12.83 -0.73
CA LEU A 79 9.93 -12.09 -2.00
C LEU A 79 11.37 -11.75 -2.35
N SER A 80 12.13 -11.23 -1.40
CA SER A 80 13.52 -10.81 -1.60
C SER A 80 14.29 -10.70 -0.29
N GLU A 81 15.62 -10.71 -0.38
CA GLU A 81 16.50 -10.39 0.74
C GLU A 81 17.75 -9.68 0.27
N THR A 82 18.29 -8.80 1.11
CA THR A 82 19.60 -8.17 0.90
C THR A 82 20.35 -8.02 2.22
N ILE A 83 21.67 -7.92 2.15
CA ILE A 83 22.50 -7.69 3.33
C ILE A 83 22.46 -6.20 3.67
N TRP A 84 22.12 -5.86 4.91
CA TRP A 84 22.14 -4.49 5.39
C TRP A 84 23.58 -4.04 5.65
N LYS A 85 24.10 -3.17 4.79
CA LYS A 85 25.46 -2.60 4.88
C LYS A 85 25.47 -1.06 4.91
N ASN A 86 24.30 -0.47 5.09
CA ASN A 86 24.13 0.98 5.00
C ASN A 86 24.80 1.66 6.20
N PRO A 87 25.59 2.73 5.97
CA PRO A 87 26.16 3.55 7.04
C PRO A 87 25.08 4.41 7.73
N GLY A 88 25.50 5.31 8.61
CA GLY A 88 24.63 6.27 9.31
C GLY A 88 24.06 5.80 10.65
N GLY A 89 24.63 4.72 11.21
CA GLY A 89 24.35 4.28 12.57
C GLY A 89 23.17 3.33 12.67
N ARG A 90 22.43 3.44 13.79
CA ARG A 90 21.32 2.55 14.12
C ARG A 90 20.14 2.76 13.15
N LEU A 91 19.38 1.70 12.84
CA LEU A 91 18.11 1.85 12.12
C LEU A 91 17.02 2.37 13.08
N ILE A 92 16.55 3.59 12.86
CA ILE A 92 15.51 4.23 13.68
C ILE A 92 14.13 3.92 13.12
N GLY A 93 13.86 4.36 11.89
CA GLY A 93 12.57 4.20 11.22
C GLY A 93 12.58 3.13 10.13
N LEU A 94 11.48 2.39 10.00
CA LEU A 94 11.24 1.42 8.94
C LEU A 94 9.75 1.43 8.60
N SER A 95 9.37 1.81 7.38
CA SER A 95 7.97 1.84 6.95
C SER A 95 7.82 1.71 5.44
N TRP A 96 6.65 1.28 4.98
CA TRP A 96 6.30 1.26 3.56
C TRP A 96 5.47 2.48 3.19
N THR A 97 5.75 3.06 2.04
CA THR A 97 4.91 4.06 1.39
C THR A 97 3.68 3.41 0.72
N ASP A 98 2.68 4.22 0.33
CA ASP A 98 1.47 3.73 -0.35
C ASP A 98 1.76 3.06 -1.70
N ASP A 99 2.85 3.47 -2.35
CA ASP A 99 3.35 2.91 -3.62
C ASP A 99 4.27 1.69 -3.44
N GLN A 100 4.38 1.19 -2.20
CA GLN A 100 5.20 0.02 -1.83
C GLN A 100 6.70 0.23 -2.04
N THR A 101 7.19 1.43 -1.73
CA THR A 101 8.61 1.72 -1.51
C THR A 101 8.91 1.59 -0.03
N LEU A 102 9.89 0.76 0.33
CA LEU A 102 10.32 0.62 1.73
C LEU A 102 11.29 1.75 2.07
N VAL A 103 10.94 2.54 3.08
CA VAL A 103 11.75 3.64 3.61
C VAL A 103 12.43 3.18 4.90
N CYS A 104 13.74 3.39 4.97
CA CYS A 104 14.56 3.11 6.14
C CYS A 104 15.29 4.38 6.55
N ILE A 105 15.14 4.83 7.80
CA ILE A 105 15.80 6.03 8.33
C ILE A 105 16.77 5.59 9.42
N VAL A 106 18.05 5.95 9.26
CA VAL A 106 19.09 5.66 10.24
C VAL A 106 19.37 6.86 11.13
N GLN A 107 20.17 6.65 12.17
CA GLN A 107 20.42 7.58 13.25
C GLN A 107 20.94 8.95 12.80
N ASP A 108 21.82 9.02 11.80
CA ASP A 108 22.31 10.30 11.24
C ASP A 108 21.29 11.03 10.32
N GLY A 109 20.06 10.51 10.23
CA GLY A 109 19.00 11.05 9.39
C GLY A 109 19.07 10.63 7.92
N THR A 110 20.00 9.76 7.52
CA THR A 110 20.04 9.24 6.15
C THR A 110 18.82 8.38 5.85
N VAL A 111 18.17 8.68 4.73
CA VAL A 111 17.00 7.98 4.21
C VAL A 111 17.42 7.04 3.08
N TYR A 112 17.29 5.75 3.32
CA TYR A 112 17.45 4.70 2.31
C TYR A 112 16.08 4.24 1.82
N ARG A 113 15.97 3.98 0.52
CA ARG A 113 14.72 3.55 -0.11
C ARG A 113 14.93 2.25 -0.86
N TYR A 114 14.05 1.29 -0.70
CA TYR A 114 14.13 -0.01 -1.34
C TYR A 114 12.86 -0.35 -2.09
N THR A 115 13.00 -1.03 -3.23
CA THR A 115 11.88 -1.69 -3.89
C THR A 115 11.43 -2.93 -3.10
N SER A 116 10.28 -3.50 -3.45
CA SER A 116 9.82 -4.80 -2.93
C SER A 116 10.75 -5.98 -3.24
N HIS A 117 11.72 -5.78 -4.15
CA HIS A 117 12.75 -6.76 -4.51
C HIS A 117 14.08 -6.52 -3.78
N ALA A 118 14.08 -5.68 -2.74
CA ALA A 118 15.26 -5.33 -1.95
C ALA A 118 16.38 -4.65 -2.77
N GLU A 119 16.01 -3.98 -3.87
CA GLU A 119 16.91 -3.14 -4.66
C GLU A 119 16.94 -1.72 -4.10
N LEU A 120 18.15 -1.19 -3.85
CA LEU A 120 18.33 0.16 -3.30
C LEU A 120 18.05 1.22 -4.38
N LEU A 121 17.24 2.22 -4.03
CA LEU A 121 16.87 3.34 -4.88
C LEU A 121 17.73 4.56 -4.58
N GLU A 122 18.63 4.88 -5.52
CA GLU A 122 19.53 6.03 -5.45
C GLU A 122 18.95 7.29 -6.13
N PRO A 123 19.36 8.51 -5.72
CA PRO A 123 20.28 8.78 -4.62
C PRO A 123 19.62 8.65 -3.25
N ASN A 124 20.40 8.22 -2.25
CA ASN A 124 20.05 8.42 -0.85
C ASN A 124 20.21 9.90 -0.47
N PHE A 125 19.48 10.35 0.55
CA PHE A 125 19.53 11.74 1.02
C PHE A 125 19.31 11.80 2.53
N SER A 126 19.69 12.90 3.17
CA SER A 126 19.46 13.11 4.62
C SER A 126 18.19 13.93 4.84
N ILE A 127 17.36 13.51 5.81
CA ILE A 127 16.19 14.28 6.26
C ILE A 127 16.59 15.51 7.08
N LEU A 128 17.74 15.46 7.75
CA LEU A 128 18.22 16.60 8.55
C LEU A 128 18.87 17.68 7.67
N GLY A 129 19.28 17.33 6.45
CA GLY A 129 20.00 18.24 5.57
C GLY A 129 21.46 18.43 5.99
N GLN A 130 22.18 19.33 5.32
CA GLN A 130 23.61 19.55 5.57
C GLN A 130 23.90 20.42 6.80
N GLU A 131 22.89 21.12 7.31
CA GLU A 131 23.03 22.08 8.41
C GLU A 131 23.03 21.42 9.80
N TYR A 132 22.53 20.17 9.91
CA TYR A 132 22.31 19.47 11.18
C TYR A 132 22.99 18.09 11.21
N LEU A 133 24.19 17.98 10.63
CA LEU A 133 24.93 16.72 10.52
C LEU A 133 25.40 16.14 11.88
N ASP A 134 25.44 16.97 12.92
CA ASP A 134 25.87 16.57 14.26
C ASP A 134 24.70 16.07 15.14
N GLU A 135 23.45 16.21 14.67
CA GLU A 135 22.25 15.76 15.39
C GLU A 135 21.84 14.34 14.97
N ASN A 136 21.20 13.63 15.89
CA ASN A 136 20.70 12.29 15.62
C ASN A 136 19.18 12.23 15.66
N VAL A 137 18.59 11.50 14.72
CA VAL A 137 17.18 11.11 14.79
C VAL A 137 16.98 10.10 15.91
N VAL A 138 16.04 10.37 16.81
CA VAL A 138 15.69 9.49 17.93
C VAL A 138 14.33 8.82 17.76
N GLU A 139 13.40 9.46 17.04
CA GLU A 139 12.05 8.94 16.79
C GLU A 139 11.59 9.26 15.37
N CYS A 140 10.80 8.35 14.79
CA CYS A 140 10.16 8.53 13.49
C CYS A 140 8.68 8.11 13.57
N VAL A 141 7.79 8.97 13.07
CA VAL A 141 6.37 8.66 12.89
C VAL A 141 6.02 8.76 11.42
N PHE A 142 5.65 7.63 10.81
CA PHE A 142 5.29 7.54 9.40
C PHE A 142 3.77 7.58 9.23
N TRP A 143 3.33 8.11 8.09
CA TRP A 143 1.97 7.99 7.58
C TRP A 143 2.04 7.81 6.07
N GLY A 144 1.00 7.23 5.43
CA GLY A 144 0.88 7.06 3.97
C GLY A 144 2.18 7.13 3.18
N ASN A 145 2.53 8.33 2.67
CA ASN A 145 3.81 8.61 1.98
C ASN A 145 4.72 9.61 2.70
N GLY A 146 4.48 9.97 3.95
CA GLY A 146 5.27 10.95 4.69
C GLY A 146 5.91 10.41 5.97
N VAL A 147 6.76 11.23 6.56
CA VAL A 147 7.40 10.95 7.86
C VAL A 147 7.67 12.24 8.61
N VAL A 148 7.61 12.15 9.94
CA VAL A 148 8.15 13.12 10.89
C VAL A 148 9.27 12.45 11.67
N CYS A 149 10.39 13.15 11.82
CA CYS A 149 11.53 12.74 12.61
C CYS A 149 11.77 13.76 13.72
N VAL A 150 12.03 13.27 14.93
CA VAL A 150 12.45 14.09 16.08
C VAL A 150 13.92 13.80 16.37
N THR A 151 14.71 14.84 16.59
CA THR A 151 16.13 14.72 16.93
C THR A 151 16.38 14.66 18.44
N ASP A 152 17.60 14.27 18.83
CA ASP A 152 18.09 14.33 20.21
C ASP A 152 18.08 15.77 20.80
N ALA A 153 18.10 16.79 19.96
CA ALA A 153 17.90 18.19 20.32
C ALA A 153 16.44 18.67 20.27
N CYS A 154 15.46 17.75 20.26
CA CYS A 154 14.03 18.02 20.19
C CYS A 154 13.57 18.78 18.92
N LYS A 155 14.38 18.81 17.87
CA LYS A 155 13.98 19.45 16.60
C LYS A 155 13.14 18.49 15.77
N VAL A 156 12.15 19.06 15.08
CA VAL A 156 11.20 18.28 14.28
C VAL A 156 11.41 18.54 12.80
N PHE A 157 11.59 17.46 12.04
CA PHE A 157 11.75 17.48 10.59
C PHE A 157 10.69 16.62 9.95
N SER A 158 10.16 17.03 8.79
CA SER A 158 9.14 16.28 8.07
C SER A 158 9.48 16.12 6.60
N ILE A 159 9.00 15.03 6.01
CA ILE A 159 8.85 14.87 4.57
C ILE A 159 7.38 14.57 4.35
N ALA A 160 6.66 15.46 3.69
CA ALA A 160 5.22 15.31 3.49
C ALA A 160 4.87 14.17 2.52
N ASP A 161 5.70 13.97 1.48
CA ASP A 161 5.46 12.97 0.43
C ASP A 161 6.76 12.47 -0.22
N PHE A 162 7.07 11.18 -0.02
CA PHE A 162 8.17 10.45 -0.62
C PHE A 162 8.01 10.20 -2.12
N LYS A 163 6.78 10.29 -2.66
CA LYS A 163 6.50 10.11 -4.08
C LYS A 163 6.97 11.29 -4.93
N SER A 164 7.15 12.46 -4.32
CA SER A 164 7.73 13.62 -4.99
C SER A 164 9.07 13.25 -5.62
N LYS A 165 9.33 13.69 -6.85
CA LYS A 165 10.60 13.43 -7.55
C LYS A 165 11.81 13.90 -6.74
N ASN A 166 11.63 14.95 -5.94
CA ASN A 166 12.62 15.46 -5.00
C ASN A 166 11.91 15.68 -3.65
N PRO A 167 11.85 14.66 -2.77
CA PRO A 167 11.35 14.84 -1.42
C PRO A 167 12.22 15.89 -0.73
N ARG A 168 11.61 16.98 -0.27
CA ARG A 168 12.33 18.05 0.43
C ARG A 168 12.01 17.92 1.91
N PRO A 169 13.03 17.68 2.75
CA PRO A 169 12.84 17.80 4.17
C PRO A 169 12.47 19.22 4.55
N LEU A 170 11.50 19.35 5.44
CA LEU A 170 11.03 20.60 6.01
C LEU A 170 11.27 20.56 7.51
N ARG A 171 12.03 21.54 8.03
CA ARG A 171 12.13 21.75 9.47
C ARG A 171 10.86 22.46 9.94
N LEU A 172 10.22 21.94 10.99
CA LEU A 172 9.06 22.56 11.61
C LEU A 172 9.47 23.55 12.70
N ALA A 173 8.50 24.30 13.21
CA ALA A 173 8.69 25.27 14.28
C ALA A 173 9.30 24.61 15.53
N ASP A 174 10.11 25.36 16.25
CA ASP A 174 10.85 24.84 17.41
C ASP A 174 9.90 24.64 18.61
N PRO A 175 9.68 23.39 19.08
CA PRO A 175 8.76 23.13 20.18
C PRO A 175 9.24 23.67 21.52
N ALA A 176 10.53 24.00 21.65
CA ALA A 176 11.15 24.47 22.90
C ALA A 176 11.95 25.77 22.68
N PRO A 177 11.30 26.91 22.40
CA PRO A 177 11.99 28.16 22.07
C PRO A 177 12.84 28.75 23.23
N GLU A 178 12.63 28.30 24.47
CA GLU A 178 13.30 28.82 25.69
C GLU A 178 14.43 27.93 26.25
N GLY A 179 14.88 26.91 25.51
CA GLY A 179 16.06 26.11 25.88
C GLY A 179 15.84 25.02 26.93
N ILE A 180 14.59 24.58 27.12
CA ILE A 180 14.25 23.38 27.89
C ILE A 180 14.32 22.17 26.95
N GLU A 181 15.40 21.41 27.02
CA GLU A 181 15.67 20.22 26.19
C GLU A 181 15.01 18.95 26.78
N GLU A 182 13.69 18.97 27.00
CA GLU A 182 12.96 17.74 27.36
C GLU A 182 12.44 17.05 26.10
N LEU A 183 12.92 15.83 25.84
CA LEU A 183 12.44 15.01 24.74
C LEU A 183 10.97 14.63 24.94
N PRO A 184 10.15 14.63 23.86
CA PRO A 184 8.76 14.25 23.97
C PRO A 184 8.62 12.81 24.47
N HIS A 185 7.66 12.56 25.35
CA HIS A 185 7.31 11.22 25.83
C HIS A 185 6.70 10.37 24.72
N CYS A 186 5.96 11.00 23.81
CA CYS A 186 5.46 10.38 22.59
C CYS A 186 5.10 11.43 21.53
N VAL A 187 5.07 10.97 20.28
CA VAL A 187 4.78 11.77 19.09
C VAL A 187 3.62 11.16 18.32
N ALA A 188 2.70 11.99 17.85
CA ALA A 188 1.65 11.60 16.93
C ALA A 188 1.52 12.61 15.79
N VAL A 189 0.94 12.18 14.66
CA VAL A 189 0.84 13.00 13.46
C VAL A 189 -0.60 13.01 12.97
N ILE A 190 -1.11 14.21 12.67
CA ILE A 190 -2.32 14.41 11.88
C ILE A 190 -1.86 14.62 10.44
N GLU A 191 -2.28 13.72 9.55
CA GLU A 191 -1.83 13.74 8.17
C GLU A 191 -2.29 14.99 7.41
N PRO A 192 -1.50 15.51 6.45
CA PRO A 192 -1.85 16.69 5.65
C PRO A 192 -3.24 16.65 4.99
N GLN A 193 -3.76 15.46 4.67
CA GLN A 193 -5.08 15.32 4.06
C GLN A 193 -6.25 15.56 5.02
N TYR A 194 -5.99 15.58 6.33
CA TYR A 194 -6.98 15.81 7.38
C TYR A 194 -6.85 17.19 8.05
N THR A 195 -5.81 17.95 7.72
CA THR A 195 -5.60 19.30 8.26
C THR A 195 -6.25 20.36 7.36
N MET A 196 -6.56 21.52 7.94
CA MET A 196 -7.14 22.64 7.18
C MET A 196 -6.10 23.36 6.33
N SER A 197 -4.85 23.38 6.78
CA SER A 197 -3.71 23.99 6.08
C SER A 197 -3.24 23.14 4.89
N GLY A 198 -3.52 21.84 4.89
CA GLY A 198 -2.94 20.89 3.94
C GLY A 198 -1.47 20.55 4.25
N ASN A 199 -0.98 20.94 5.44
CA ASN A 199 0.35 20.64 5.97
C ASN A 199 0.24 19.61 7.10
N VAL A 200 1.36 19.01 7.47
CA VAL A 200 1.41 18.08 8.60
C VAL A 200 1.28 18.83 9.92
N GLU A 201 0.43 18.35 10.83
CA GLU A 201 0.34 18.82 12.22
C GLU A 201 0.93 17.73 13.14
N VAL A 202 1.92 18.09 13.95
CA VAL A 202 2.63 17.14 14.83
C VAL A 202 2.25 17.38 16.28
N LEU A 203 1.74 16.36 16.96
CA LEU A 203 1.42 16.40 18.39
C LEU A 203 2.59 15.83 19.19
N LEU A 204 3.16 16.63 20.08
CA LEU A 204 4.25 16.25 20.98
C LEU A 204 3.76 16.29 22.42
N ALA A 205 3.82 15.16 23.13
CA ALA A 205 3.59 15.14 24.57
C ALA A 205 4.90 15.48 25.31
N ILE A 206 4.94 16.63 25.98
CA ILE A 206 6.13 17.15 26.67
C ILE A 206 5.73 17.51 28.10
N GLY A 207 6.41 16.91 29.09
CA GLY A 207 6.01 16.99 30.49
C GLY A 207 4.55 16.57 30.68
N ASP A 208 3.78 17.39 31.39
CA ASP A 208 2.34 17.15 31.64
C ASP A 208 1.41 17.67 30.52
N GLY A 209 1.97 18.26 29.46
CA GLY A 209 1.23 18.93 28.41
C GLY A 209 1.40 18.30 27.03
N VAL A 210 0.68 18.86 26.06
CA VAL A 210 0.83 18.53 24.64
C VAL A 210 0.93 19.82 23.85
N VAL A 211 1.88 19.86 22.91
CA VAL A 211 2.00 20.95 21.94
C VAL A 211 1.75 20.42 20.53
N MET A 212 1.08 21.21 19.71
CA MET A 212 0.92 21.00 18.29
C MET A 212 1.95 21.85 17.55
N VAL A 213 2.71 21.22 16.66
CA VAL A 213 3.80 21.84 15.91
C VAL A 213 3.48 21.77 14.42
N GLU A 214 3.51 22.94 13.78
CA GLU A 214 3.40 23.13 12.32
C GLU A 214 4.70 23.75 11.77
N GLU A 215 4.70 24.13 10.50
CA GLU A 215 5.88 24.74 9.83
C GLU A 215 6.37 26.00 10.56
N ASP A 216 5.46 26.93 10.86
CA ASP A 216 5.79 28.26 11.40
C ASP A 216 5.20 28.52 12.80
N GLU A 217 4.40 27.59 13.34
CA GLU A 217 3.65 27.79 14.59
C GLU A 217 3.81 26.62 15.56
N VAL A 218 3.87 26.95 16.85
CA VAL A 218 3.73 25.99 17.95
C VAL A 218 2.57 26.43 18.83
N GLN A 219 1.60 25.56 18.99
CA GLN A 219 0.38 25.81 19.77
C GLN A 219 0.25 24.82 20.93
N PRO A 220 0.32 25.27 22.20
CA PRO A 220 -0.05 24.44 23.34
C PRO A 220 -1.52 24.04 23.29
N LEU A 221 -1.81 22.75 23.47
CA LEU A 221 -3.17 22.24 23.49
C LEU A 221 -3.66 22.03 24.94
N PRO A 222 -4.94 22.32 25.24
CA PRO A 222 -5.47 22.27 26.60
C PRO A 222 -5.79 20.83 27.02
N LEU A 223 -4.76 20.07 27.45
CA LEU A 223 -4.96 18.74 28.04
C LEU A 223 -5.74 18.86 29.36
N PRO A 224 -6.77 18.02 29.62
CA PRO A 224 -7.52 18.09 30.87
C PRO A 224 -6.61 17.86 32.10
N PRO A 225 -6.84 18.58 33.22
CA PRO A 225 -6.00 18.48 34.41
C PRO A 225 -5.92 17.05 34.94
N GLY A 226 -4.70 16.56 35.15
CA GLY A 226 -4.43 15.21 35.68
C GLY A 226 -4.32 14.11 34.62
N ASP A 227 -4.49 14.42 33.33
CA ASP A 227 -4.31 13.42 32.27
C ASP A 227 -2.85 13.31 31.78
N GLY A 228 -2.02 14.32 32.02
CA GLY A 228 -0.58 14.29 31.72
C GLY A 228 0.25 13.60 32.81
N PRO A 229 1.44 13.05 32.50
CA PRO A 229 2.04 12.92 31.16
C PRO A 229 1.35 11.86 30.28
N LEU A 230 1.29 12.12 28.96
CA LEU A 230 0.88 11.14 27.96
C LEU A 230 2.09 10.31 27.51
N GLN A 231 2.02 9.00 27.69
CA GLN A 231 3.10 8.06 27.35
C GLN A 231 2.99 7.52 25.93
N LYS A 232 1.78 7.47 25.36
CA LYS A 232 1.54 7.11 23.94
C LYS A 232 0.37 7.90 23.38
N MET A 233 0.43 8.19 22.08
CA MET A 233 -0.65 8.81 21.32
C MET A 233 -0.73 8.19 19.93
N VAL A 234 -1.94 7.98 19.41
CA VAL A 234 -2.18 7.63 18.00
C VAL A 234 -3.44 8.34 17.47
N VAL A 235 -3.31 8.95 16.30
CA VAL A 235 -4.41 9.65 15.62
C VAL A 235 -5.30 8.63 14.88
N SER A 236 -6.62 8.87 14.87
CA SER A 236 -7.57 8.03 14.15
C SER A 236 -7.38 8.13 12.63
N GLY A 237 -7.78 7.08 11.89
CA GLY A 237 -7.62 7.01 10.44
C GLY A 237 -8.44 8.03 9.63
N ASP A 238 -9.21 8.90 10.29
CA ASP A 238 -9.92 10.04 9.69
C ASP A 238 -9.42 11.40 10.21
N GLY A 239 -8.36 11.40 11.03
CA GLY A 239 -7.75 12.61 11.60
C GLY A 239 -8.60 13.36 12.62
N ARG A 240 -9.62 12.74 13.22
CA ARG A 240 -10.57 13.43 14.12
C ARG A 240 -10.32 13.20 15.61
N PHE A 241 -9.74 12.07 15.96
CA PHE A 241 -9.56 11.66 17.35
C PHE A 241 -8.11 11.27 17.63
N VAL A 242 -7.71 11.40 18.89
CA VAL A 242 -6.42 10.96 19.41
C VAL A 242 -6.70 9.97 20.52
N ALA A 243 -6.30 8.71 20.33
CA ALA A 243 -6.24 7.74 21.42
C ALA A 243 -4.90 7.90 22.13
N SER A 244 -4.89 7.80 23.45
CA SER A 244 -3.70 8.00 24.26
C SER A 244 -3.64 7.03 25.42
N PHE A 245 -2.44 6.86 25.97
CA PHE A 245 -2.21 6.17 27.23
C PHE A 245 -1.49 7.10 28.20
N THR A 246 -2.06 7.29 29.38
CA THR A 246 -1.56 8.20 30.42
C THR A 246 -0.61 7.46 31.37
N HIS A 247 0.25 8.21 32.07
CA HIS A 247 1.22 7.65 33.02
C HIS A 247 0.60 6.85 34.19
N ASP A 248 -0.66 7.08 34.52
CA ASP A 248 -1.39 6.45 35.62
C ASP A 248 -2.21 5.24 35.18
N GLY A 249 -2.04 4.77 33.94
CA GLY A 249 -2.69 3.55 33.46
C GLY A 249 -4.10 3.76 32.90
N ARG A 250 -4.45 4.97 32.46
CA ARG A 250 -5.71 5.22 31.76
C ARG A 250 -5.48 5.26 30.25
N MET A 251 -6.40 4.66 29.51
CA MET A 251 -6.57 4.93 28.08
C MET A 251 -7.61 6.03 27.94
N ALA A 252 -7.29 7.09 27.21
CA ALA A 252 -8.24 8.16 26.94
C ALA A 252 -8.29 8.50 25.45
N VAL A 253 -9.50 8.75 24.96
CA VAL A 253 -9.75 9.25 23.61
C VAL A 253 -10.14 10.71 23.69
N TYR A 254 -9.46 11.54 22.92
CA TYR A 254 -9.72 12.97 22.77
C TYR A 254 -10.09 13.31 21.34
N SER A 255 -10.67 14.50 21.13
CA SER A 255 -10.60 15.18 19.83
C SER A 255 -9.15 15.58 19.51
N THR A 256 -8.85 15.96 18.27
CA THR A 256 -7.53 16.53 17.92
C THR A 256 -7.19 17.83 18.62
N ARG A 257 -8.15 18.47 19.30
CA ARG A 257 -7.94 19.64 20.17
C ARG A 257 -7.85 19.27 21.66
N LEU A 258 -7.72 17.98 21.96
CA LEU A 258 -7.60 17.40 23.31
C LEU A 258 -8.84 17.55 24.21
N GLU A 259 -10.02 17.68 23.62
CA GLU A 259 -11.28 17.57 24.36
C GLU A 259 -11.59 16.10 24.63
N LYS A 260 -11.74 15.70 25.90
CA LYS A 260 -11.95 14.29 26.29
C LYS A 260 -13.31 13.79 25.79
N ILE A 261 -13.28 12.67 25.05
CA ILE A 261 -14.47 11.97 24.55
C ILE A 261 -14.88 10.87 25.53
N PHE A 262 -13.95 9.98 25.88
CA PHE A 262 -14.13 8.96 26.91
C PHE A 262 -12.78 8.46 27.43
N GLU A 263 -12.79 7.77 28.57
CA GLU A 263 -11.61 7.14 29.15
C GLU A 263 -11.93 5.75 29.70
N TYR A 264 -10.89 4.96 29.91
CA TYR A 264 -10.95 3.61 30.44
C TYR A 264 -9.72 3.34 31.33
N GLU A 265 -9.96 2.85 32.54
CA GLU A 265 -8.90 2.51 33.50
C GLU A 265 -8.36 1.11 33.20
N CYS A 266 -7.07 1.01 32.84
CA CYS A 266 -6.41 -0.25 32.54
C CYS A 266 -5.88 -0.89 33.83
N GLU A 267 -5.69 -2.21 33.79
CA GLU A 267 -5.17 -2.98 34.94
C GLU A 267 -3.67 -2.76 35.21
N SER A 268 -2.97 -2.09 34.30
CA SER A 268 -1.54 -1.82 34.35
C SER A 268 -1.25 -0.37 34.02
N ALA A 269 -0.33 0.24 34.77
CA ALA A 269 0.23 1.56 34.48
C ALA A 269 1.45 1.51 33.54
N LEU A 270 1.89 0.31 33.13
CA LEU A 270 2.94 0.19 32.12
C LEU A 270 2.36 0.52 30.74
N PRO A 271 3.04 1.36 29.92
CA PRO A 271 2.54 1.71 28.60
C PRO A 271 2.47 0.49 27.68
N PRO A 272 1.43 0.38 26.82
CA PRO A 272 1.32 -0.71 25.86
C PRO A 272 2.46 -0.64 24.84
N GLU A 273 2.91 -1.79 24.35
CA GLU A 273 3.88 -1.87 23.26
C GLU A 273 3.34 -1.21 22.00
N GLN A 274 2.07 -1.42 21.68
CA GLN A 274 1.38 -0.77 20.58
C GLN A 274 -0.01 -0.28 20.97
N LEU A 275 -0.37 0.88 20.43
CA LEU A 275 -1.70 1.47 20.50
C LEU A 275 -2.19 1.60 19.05
N ALA A 276 -3.40 1.14 18.74
CA ALA A 276 -3.90 1.11 17.37
C ALA A 276 -5.41 1.30 17.30
N TRP A 277 -5.90 2.05 16.32
CA TRP A 277 -7.32 2.15 16.03
C TRP A 277 -7.81 0.90 15.29
N CYS A 278 -8.95 0.34 15.71
CA CYS A 278 -9.67 -0.69 14.98
C CYS A 278 -10.98 -0.10 14.44
N GLY A 279 -10.94 0.35 13.18
CA GLY A 279 -11.97 1.23 12.63
C GLY A 279 -11.94 2.60 13.31
N LEU A 280 -13.11 3.22 13.51
CA LEU A 280 -13.24 4.53 14.17
C LEU A 280 -13.85 4.45 15.57
N ASP A 281 -14.28 3.26 16.00
CA ASP A 281 -15.14 3.09 17.18
C ASP A 281 -14.43 2.41 18.36
N SER A 282 -13.19 1.94 18.16
CA SER A 282 -12.47 1.18 19.18
C SER A 282 -10.96 1.29 19.05
N VAL A 283 -10.28 1.18 20.20
CA VAL A 283 -8.84 1.28 20.35
C VAL A 283 -8.31 -0.05 20.88
N LEU A 284 -7.21 -0.51 20.28
CA LEU A 284 -6.45 -1.68 20.69
C LEU A 284 -5.22 -1.26 21.47
N LEU A 285 -5.00 -1.92 22.61
CA LEU A 285 -3.82 -1.79 23.44
C LEU A 285 -3.16 -3.16 23.56
N TYR A 286 -1.91 -3.26 23.15
CA TYR A 286 -1.17 -4.51 23.21
C TYR A 286 -0.03 -4.44 24.21
N TRP A 287 0.02 -5.40 25.12
CA TRP A 287 1.14 -5.69 26.01
C TRP A 287 1.56 -7.14 25.77
N ASP A 288 2.85 -7.46 25.76
CA ASP A 288 3.46 -8.81 25.72
C ASP A 288 2.55 -9.97 25.25
N ASP A 289 1.64 -10.48 26.10
CA ASP A 289 0.72 -11.60 25.82
C ASP A 289 -0.77 -11.23 25.73
N MET A 290 -1.14 -9.97 25.91
CA MET A 290 -2.52 -9.50 26.05
C MET A 290 -2.83 -8.33 25.11
N LEU A 291 -3.83 -8.55 24.25
CA LEU A 291 -4.45 -7.53 23.40
C LEU A 291 -5.82 -7.14 23.98
N LEU A 292 -5.91 -5.91 24.48
CA LEU A 292 -7.13 -5.32 24.98
C LEU A 292 -7.79 -4.48 23.90
N MET A 293 -9.09 -4.66 23.71
CA MET A 293 -9.89 -3.86 22.83
C MET A 293 -10.92 -3.07 23.65
N VAL A 294 -10.83 -1.75 23.56
CA VAL A 294 -11.64 -0.81 24.33
C VAL A 294 -12.47 0.04 23.37
N GLY A 295 -13.75 0.16 23.68
CA GLY A 295 -14.67 1.08 23.01
C GLY A 295 -15.23 2.07 24.03
N PRO A 296 -16.22 2.89 23.65
CA PRO A 296 -16.89 3.81 24.57
C PRO A 296 -17.74 3.11 25.66
N SER A 297 -17.74 1.78 25.73
CA SER A 297 -18.44 0.97 26.72
C SER A 297 -17.52 0.51 27.85
N ASP A 298 -18.08 0.26 29.03
CA ASP A 298 -17.31 -0.12 30.24
C ASP A 298 -16.67 -1.52 30.16
N GLU A 299 -17.17 -2.41 29.31
CA GLU A 299 -16.67 -3.78 29.18
C GLU A 299 -15.74 -3.92 27.97
N PRO A 300 -14.42 -4.13 28.15
CA PRO A 300 -13.51 -4.37 27.05
C PRO A 300 -13.50 -5.84 26.62
N VAL A 301 -12.96 -6.10 25.42
CA VAL A 301 -12.70 -7.46 24.94
C VAL A 301 -11.22 -7.77 25.07
N ARG A 302 -10.88 -8.95 25.61
CA ARG A 302 -9.50 -9.41 25.81
C ARG A 302 -9.16 -10.55 24.85
N TYR A 303 -8.00 -10.49 24.21
CA TYR A 303 -7.43 -11.58 23.44
C TYR A 303 -6.05 -11.92 23.99
N LEU A 304 -5.79 -13.20 24.24
CA LEU A 304 -4.50 -13.69 24.74
C LEU A 304 -3.70 -14.31 23.58
N TYR A 305 -2.39 -14.06 23.60
CA TYR A 305 -1.45 -14.51 22.58
C TYR A 305 -0.24 -15.19 23.23
N ASP A 306 0.12 -16.36 22.71
CA ASP A 306 1.33 -17.10 23.13
C ASP A 306 2.58 -16.70 22.32
N GLU A 307 2.42 -15.81 21.34
CA GLU A 307 3.48 -15.32 20.43
C GLU A 307 3.43 -13.79 20.36
N PRO A 308 4.58 -13.11 20.14
CA PRO A 308 4.59 -11.67 19.92
C PRO A 308 3.77 -11.31 18.68
N ILE A 309 3.00 -10.22 18.78
CA ILE A 309 2.19 -9.72 17.66
C ILE A 309 2.58 -8.30 17.25
N VAL A 310 2.25 -7.98 15.99
CA VAL A 310 2.33 -6.63 15.43
C VAL A 310 0.94 -6.25 14.91
N LEU A 311 0.40 -5.15 15.43
CA LEU A 311 -0.84 -4.53 14.98
C LEU A 311 -0.57 -3.67 13.75
N ILE A 312 -1.36 -3.90 12.71
CA ILE A 312 -1.27 -3.20 11.43
C ILE A 312 -2.64 -2.57 11.15
N PRO A 313 -2.83 -1.29 11.52
CA PRO A 313 -4.09 -0.60 11.27
C PRO A 313 -4.41 -0.54 9.77
N GLU A 314 -5.66 -0.81 9.44
CA GLU A 314 -6.23 -0.68 8.10
C GLU A 314 -7.48 0.21 8.18
N CYS A 315 -8.01 0.63 7.03
CA CYS A 315 -9.19 1.51 6.96
C CYS A 315 -10.47 0.92 7.58
N ASP A 316 -10.52 -0.39 7.81
CA ASP A 316 -11.71 -1.15 8.18
C ASP A 316 -11.46 -2.19 9.28
N GLY A 317 -10.29 -2.13 9.93
CA GLY A 317 -9.91 -3.07 10.98
C GLY A 317 -8.41 -3.06 11.24
N VAL A 318 -7.90 -4.12 11.86
CA VAL A 318 -6.48 -4.29 12.16
C VAL A 318 -6.05 -5.68 11.72
N ARG A 319 -5.01 -5.75 10.87
CA ARG A 319 -4.31 -7.01 10.64
C ARG A 319 -3.39 -7.26 11.83
N ILE A 320 -3.45 -8.47 12.38
CA ILE A 320 -2.64 -8.88 13.52
C ILE A 320 -1.67 -9.92 13.00
N LEU A 321 -0.38 -9.57 12.97
CA LEU A 321 0.70 -10.42 12.51
C LEU A 321 1.39 -11.05 13.70
N SER A 322 1.39 -12.39 13.77
CA SER A 322 2.19 -13.15 14.73
C SER A 322 3.37 -13.85 14.03
N ASN A 323 4.16 -14.63 14.77
CA ASN A 323 5.20 -15.46 14.16
C ASN A 323 4.61 -16.51 13.21
N SER A 324 3.37 -16.94 13.44
CA SER A 324 2.77 -18.10 12.78
C SER A 324 1.51 -17.81 11.97
N SER A 325 0.87 -16.65 12.12
CA SER A 325 -0.39 -16.31 11.46
C SER A 325 -0.53 -14.83 11.11
N ILE A 326 -1.46 -14.54 10.19
CA ILE A 326 -2.10 -13.24 10.08
C ILE A 326 -3.59 -13.39 10.31
N GLU A 327 -4.13 -12.61 11.22
CA GLU A 327 -5.55 -12.47 11.52
C GLU A 327 -6.05 -11.08 11.11
N PHE A 328 -7.36 -10.90 11.01
CA PHE A 328 -7.96 -9.58 10.74
C PHE A 328 -9.09 -9.28 11.71
N LEU A 329 -8.82 -8.43 12.72
CA LEU A 329 -9.82 -7.96 13.66
C LEU A 329 -10.59 -6.79 13.05
N GLN A 330 -11.91 -6.92 12.93
CA GLN A 330 -12.77 -5.90 12.32
C GLN A 330 -14.16 -5.89 12.95
N LEU A 331 -14.86 -4.79 12.76
CA LEU A 331 -16.30 -4.71 13.00
C LEU A 331 -17.04 -5.68 12.08
N VAL A 332 -18.01 -6.43 12.62
CA VAL A 332 -18.90 -7.28 11.83
C VAL A 332 -19.85 -6.38 11.03
N PRO A 333 -19.88 -6.46 9.70
CA PRO A 333 -20.75 -5.61 8.89
C PRO A 333 -22.23 -5.82 9.20
N ASN A 334 -23.04 -4.76 9.13
CA ASN A 334 -24.47 -4.81 9.44
C ASN A 334 -25.23 -5.85 8.61
N SER A 335 -24.87 -6.03 7.33
CA SER A 335 -25.43 -7.07 6.46
C SER A 335 -25.16 -8.47 7.02
N THR A 336 -23.94 -8.70 7.49
CA THR A 336 -23.52 -9.98 8.10
C THR A 336 -24.22 -10.20 9.44
N VAL A 337 -24.31 -9.17 10.30
CA VAL A 337 -25.07 -9.21 11.56
C VAL A 337 -26.53 -9.57 11.30
N SER A 338 -27.17 -8.91 10.34
CA SER A 338 -28.59 -9.13 10.04
C SER A 338 -28.87 -10.56 9.59
N ILE A 339 -27.93 -11.24 8.93
CA ILE A 339 -28.09 -12.63 8.46
C ILE A 339 -27.74 -13.63 9.56
N PHE A 340 -26.59 -13.47 10.22
CA PHE A 340 -26.00 -14.53 11.04
C PHE A 340 -26.12 -14.35 12.55
N LYS A 341 -26.57 -13.18 13.04
CA LYS A 341 -26.81 -13.00 14.48
C LYS A 341 -27.75 -14.11 14.99
N ILE A 342 -27.38 -14.72 16.12
CA ILE A 342 -28.15 -15.81 16.71
C ILE A 342 -29.58 -15.34 16.98
N GLY A 343 -30.57 -16.08 16.44
CA GLY A 343 -31.98 -15.74 16.56
C GLY A 343 -32.44 -14.59 15.67
N SER A 344 -31.65 -14.18 14.67
CA SER A 344 -32.07 -13.15 13.72
C SER A 344 -33.32 -13.59 12.94
N THR A 345 -34.33 -12.74 12.95
CA THR A 345 -35.55 -12.88 12.14
C THR A 345 -35.62 -11.79 11.07
N SER A 346 -34.47 -11.22 10.69
CA SER A 346 -34.42 -10.19 9.65
C SER A 346 -34.85 -10.77 8.29
N PRO A 347 -35.28 -9.93 7.33
CA PRO A 347 -35.60 -10.40 5.99
C PRO A 347 -34.44 -11.16 5.31
N ALA A 348 -33.20 -10.73 5.55
CA ALA A 348 -32.01 -11.36 4.98
C ALA A 348 -31.72 -12.73 5.62
N ALA A 349 -31.88 -12.86 6.95
CA ALA A 349 -31.76 -14.14 7.64
C ALA A 349 -32.82 -15.14 7.15
N LEU A 350 -34.08 -14.70 7.05
CA LEU A 350 -35.17 -15.54 6.56
C LEU A 350 -34.98 -15.97 5.10
N LEU A 351 -34.41 -15.11 4.25
CA LEU A 351 -34.03 -15.47 2.88
C LEU A 351 -32.92 -16.52 2.85
N TYR A 352 -31.90 -16.36 3.70
CA TYR A 352 -30.82 -17.32 3.83
C TYR A 352 -31.32 -18.69 4.32
N ASP A 353 -32.20 -18.71 5.32
CA ASP A 353 -32.86 -19.93 5.80
C ASP A 353 -33.81 -20.54 4.75
N ALA A 354 -34.49 -19.71 3.96
CA ALA A 354 -35.33 -20.18 2.86
C ALA A 354 -34.51 -20.96 1.83
N LEU A 355 -33.27 -20.55 1.55
CA LEU A 355 -32.36 -21.31 0.69
C LEU A 355 -32.03 -22.69 1.30
N ASP A 356 -31.70 -22.77 2.59
CA ASP A 356 -31.41 -24.06 3.24
C ASP A 356 -32.65 -24.98 3.22
N HIS A 357 -33.84 -24.44 3.49
CA HIS A 357 -35.09 -25.18 3.36
C HIS A 357 -35.37 -25.62 1.92
N PHE A 358 -35.04 -24.78 0.93
CA PHE A 358 -35.18 -25.12 -0.48
C PHE A 358 -34.24 -26.27 -0.88
N ASP A 359 -32.98 -26.22 -0.46
CA ASP A 359 -31.99 -27.28 -0.71
C ASP A 359 -32.45 -28.61 -0.07
N ARG A 360 -33.15 -28.55 1.09
CA ARG A 360 -33.78 -29.70 1.76
C ARG A 360 -35.15 -30.10 1.21
N ARG A 361 -35.64 -29.43 0.16
CA ARG A 361 -36.98 -29.65 -0.45
C ARG A 361 -38.14 -29.50 0.54
N SER A 362 -38.02 -28.57 1.49
CA SER A 362 -39.05 -28.26 2.49
C SER A 362 -40.00 -27.17 2.00
N ALA A 363 -41.30 -27.33 2.26
CA ALA A 363 -42.31 -26.32 1.97
C ALA A 363 -42.08 -25.00 2.76
N LYS A 364 -41.35 -25.07 3.87
CA LYS A 364 -40.96 -23.89 4.68
C LYS A 364 -40.19 -22.83 3.90
N ALA A 365 -39.55 -23.20 2.79
CA ALA A 365 -38.87 -22.24 1.92
C ALA A 365 -39.85 -21.19 1.37
N ASP A 366 -41.03 -21.63 0.90
CA ASP A 366 -42.07 -20.73 0.38
C ASP A 366 -42.73 -19.92 1.50
N GLU A 367 -42.92 -20.51 2.70
CA GLU A 367 -43.42 -19.79 3.87
C GLU A 367 -42.50 -18.61 4.24
N ASN A 368 -41.19 -18.86 4.35
CA ASN A 368 -40.21 -17.81 4.65
C ASN A 368 -40.18 -16.72 3.58
N LEU A 369 -40.23 -17.09 2.29
CA LEU A 369 -40.28 -16.12 1.19
C LEU A 369 -41.54 -15.23 1.24
N ARG A 370 -42.70 -15.81 1.56
CA ARG A 370 -43.95 -15.04 1.68
C ARG A 370 -43.90 -14.03 2.82
N LEU A 371 -43.27 -14.38 3.95
CA LEU A 371 -43.11 -13.48 5.10
C LEU A 371 -42.30 -12.22 4.75
N ILE A 372 -41.33 -12.33 3.84
CA ILE A 372 -40.41 -11.24 3.48
C ILE A 372 -40.73 -10.58 2.14
N ARG A 373 -41.89 -10.87 1.53
CA ARG A 373 -42.20 -10.43 0.15
C ARG A 373 -42.07 -8.92 -0.05
N SER A 374 -42.43 -8.11 0.94
CA SER A 374 -42.34 -6.64 0.88
C SER A 374 -40.91 -6.09 0.98
N SER A 375 -39.98 -6.85 1.58
CA SER A 375 -38.59 -6.45 1.84
C SER A 375 -37.58 -7.37 1.15
N LEU A 376 -38.03 -8.18 0.18
CA LEU A 376 -37.20 -9.19 -0.48
C LEU A 376 -36.03 -8.56 -1.24
N SER A 377 -36.22 -7.39 -1.87
CA SER A 377 -35.13 -6.68 -2.54
C SER A 377 -34.01 -6.27 -1.58
N GLU A 378 -34.36 -5.83 -0.37
CA GLU A 378 -33.40 -5.47 0.69
C GLU A 378 -32.70 -6.73 1.22
N ALA A 379 -33.43 -7.83 1.40
CA ALA A 379 -32.87 -9.12 1.80
C ALA A 379 -31.84 -9.64 0.77
N VAL A 380 -32.16 -9.54 -0.53
CA VAL A 380 -31.24 -9.91 -1.62
C VAL A 380 -30.00 -9.04 -1.58
N GLU A 381 -30.14 -7.71 -1.45
CA GLU A 381 -28.99 -6.80 -1.38
C GLU A 381 -28.12 -7.08 -0.15
N ALA A 382 -28.72 -7.34 1.02
CA ALA A 382 -27.99 -7.70 2.24
C ALA A 382 -27.19 -9.00 2.07
N CYS A 383 -27.74 -10.02 1.40
CA CYS A 383 -27.00 -11.24 1.06
C CYS A 383 -25.83 -10.96 0.10
N VAL A 384 -26.02 -10.09 -0.90
CA VAL A 384 -24.95 -9.68 -1.84
C VAL A 384 -23.84 -8.94 -1.08
N ASP A 385 -24.21 -7.97 -0.25
CA ASP A 385 -23.26 -7.18 0.52
C ASP A 385 -22.49 -8.04 1.53
N ALA A 386 -23.18 -8.88 2.31
CA ALA A 386 -22.55 -9.81 3.25
C ALA A 386 -21.56 -10.74 2.53
N ALA A 387 -21.88 -11.22 1.33
CA ALA A 387 -20.95 -12.04 0.55
C ALA A 387 -19.63 -11.30 0.26
N GLY A 388 -19.69 -9.99 0.00
CA GLY A 388 -18.52 -9.15 -0.24
C GLY A 388 -17.55 -9.09 0.96
N HIS A 389 -18.09 -9.15 2.17
CA HIS A 389 -17.33 -9.08 3.40
C HIS A 389 -16.78 -10.43 3.89
N GLU A 390 -17.18 -11.55 3.29
CA GLU A 390 -16.67 -12.86 3.66
C GLU A 390 -15.30 -13.16 3.01
N PHE A 391 -14.43 -13.82 3.78
CA PHE A 391 -13.16 -14.37 3.28
C PHE A 391 -13.29 -15.85 2.87
N ASP A 392 -14.22 -16.59 3.48
CA ASP A 392 -14.47 -17.98 3.13
C ASP A 392 -15.27 -18.11 1.83
N VAL A 393 -14.70 -18.83 0.87
CA VAL A 393 -15.28 -18.99 -0.47
C VAL A 393 -16.60 -19.78 -0.43
N SER A 394 -16.77 -20.70 0.53
CA SER A 394 -18.01 -21.46 0.67
C SER A 394 -19.16 -20.53 1.13
N ARG A 395 -18.93 -19.70 2.15
CA ARG A 395 -19.88 -18.70 2.64
C ARG A 395 -20.24 -17.67 1.57
N GLN A 396 -19.24 -17.13 0.86
CA GLN A 396 -19.47 -16.24 -0.28
C GLN A 396 -20.45 -16.85 -1.30
N ARG A 397 -20.22 -18.13 -1.68
CA ARG A 397 -21.08 -18.84 -2.63
C ARG A 397 -22.49 -19.03 -2.09
N THR A 398 -22.64 -19.43 -0.83
CA THR A 398 -23.97 -19.67 -0.24
C THR A 398 -24.77 -18.36 -0.13
N LEU A 399 -24.15 -17.26 0.28
CA LEU A 399 -24.79 -15.94 0.31
C LEU A 399 -25.23 -15.47 -1.08
N LEU A 400 -24.37 -15.63 -2.09
CA LEU A 400 -24.74 -15.30 -3.48
C LEU A 400 -25.82 -16.24 -4.05
N ARG A 401 -25.84 -17.52 -3.64
CA ARG A 401 -26.94 -18.44 -3.97
C ARG A 401 -28.26 -17.98 -3.33
N ALA A 402 -28.23 -17.51 -2.08
CA ALA A 402 -29.42 -16.99 -1.39
C ALA A 402 -29.94 -15.73 -2.09
N ALA A 403 -29.04 -14.82 -2.45
CA ALA A 403 -29.37 -13.63 -3.25
C ALA A 403 -29.97 -14.01 -4.61
N SER A 404 -29.36 -14.96 -5.34
CA SER A 404 -29.87 -15.41 -6.64
C SER A 404 -31.21 -16.13 -6.52
N TYR A 405 -31.43 -16.89 -5.44
CA TYR A 405 -32.71 -17.53 -5.15
C TYR A 405 -33.81 -16.48 -4.91
N GLY A 406 -33.56 -15.49 -4.04
CA GLY A 406 -34.51 -14.41 -3.78
C GLY A 406 -34.77 -13.53 -5.02
N GLN A 407 -33.75 -13.25 -5.82
CA GLN A 407 -33.86 -12.46 -7.05
C GLN A 407 -34.90 -13.02 -8.02
N ALA A 408 -35.09 -14.35 -8.08
CA ALA A 408 -36.08 -14.98 -8.94
C ALA A 408 -37.54 -14.55 -8.63
N PHE A 409 -37.78 -14.02 -7.43
CA PHE A 409 -39.09 -13.56 -6.96
C PHE A 409 -39.16 -12.02 -6.85
N CYS A 410 -38.11 -11.31 -7.24
CA CYS A 410 -38.06 -9.84 -7.29
C CYS A 410 -38.45 -9.32 -8.68
N SER A 411 -39.36 -8.34 -8.75
CA SER A 411 -39.64 -7.61 -9.99
C SER A 411 -38.69 -6.43 -10.23
N ASN A 412 -38.14 -5.84 -9.17
CA ASN A 412 -37.47 -4.52 -9.20
C ASN A 412 -35.98 -4.55 -8.78
N PHE A 413 -35.30 -5.70 -8.83
CA PHE A 413 -33.89 -5.80 -8.42
C PHE A 413 -32.94 -5.73 -9.63
N HIS A 414 -31.89 -4.92 -9.55
CA HIS A 414 -30.89 -4.76 -10.62
C HIS A 414 -30.10 -6.06 -10.82
N ARG A 415 -30.25 -6.69 -11.99
CA ARG A 415 -29.66 -8.00 -12.28
C ARG A 415 -28.13 -8.02 -12.20
N ASP A 416 -27.51 -6.87 -12.46
CA ASP A 416 -26.05 -6.76 -12.55
C ASP A 416 -25.36 -6.79 -11.18
N ARG A 417 -26.06 -6.47 -10.07
CA ARG A 417 -25.46 -6.40 -8.72
C ARG A 417 -24.81 -7.72 -8.30
N ILE A 418 -25.50 -8.84 -8.50
CA ILE A 418 -24.95 -10.18 -8.18
C ILE A 418 -23.75 -10.47 -9.08
N GLN A 419 -23.82 -10.11 -10.36
CA GLN A 419 -22.73 -10.31 -11.31
C GLN A 419 -21.49 -9.47 -10.96
N GLU A 420 -21.67 -8.20 -10.59
CA GLU A 420 -20.62 -7.28 -10.14
C GLU A 420 -19.95 -7.79 -8.85
N MET A 421 -20.73 -8.26 -7.88
CA MET A 421 -20.18 -8.85 -6.67
C MET A 421 -19.39 -10.13 -6.98
N CYS A 422 -19.91 -11.00 -7.86
CA CYS A 422 -19.18 -12.19 -8.32
C CYS A 422 -17.86 -11.83 -9.02
N LYS A 423 -17.85 -10.78 -9.85
CA LYS A 423 -16.63 -10.27 -10.50
C LYS A 423 -15.62 -9.80 -9.45
N THR A 424 -16.07 -9.00 -8.48
CA THR A 424 -15.25 -8.47 -7.38
C THR A 424 -14.65 -9.59 -6.53
N LEU A 425 -15.47 -10.55 -6.10
CA LEU A 425 -15.04 -11.68 -5.27
C LEU A 425 -14.05 -12.59 -6.00
N ARG A 426 -14.18 -12.79 -7.32
CA ARG A 426 -13.20 -13.55 -8.10
C ARG A 426 -11.82 -12.89 -8.09
N VAL A 427 -11.77 -11.56 -8.23
CA VAL A 427 -10.52 -10.80 -8.14
C VAL A 427 -9.94 -10.89 -6.73
N LEU A 428 -10.75 -10.61 -5.70
CA LEU A 428 -10.35 -10.69 -4.30
C LEU A 428 -9.79 -12.08 -3.95
N ASN A 429 -10.51 -13.15 -4.28
CA ASN A 429 -10.06 -14.51 -3.98
C ASN A 429 -8.77 -14.89 -4.73
N ALA A 430 -8.56 -14.38 -5.95
CA ALA A 430 -7.32 -14.62 -6.68
C ALA A 430 -6.11 -13.99 -5.97
N VAL A 431 -6.23 -12.73 -5.52
CA VAL A 431 -5.12 -12.03 -4.85
C VAL A 431 -4.94 -12.43 -3.38
N ARG A 432 -6.01 -12.90 -2.73
CA ARG A 432 -5.97 -13.49 -1.38
C ARG A 432 -5.27 -14.84 -1.34
N SER A 433 -5.11 -15.53 -2.47
CA SER A 433 -4.43 -16.83 -2.49
C SER A 433 -3.04 -16.74 -1.85
N PRO A 434 -2.59 -17.72 -1.03
CA PRO A 434 -1.33 -17.59 -0.30
C PRO A 434 -0.07 -17.45 -1.18
N GLU A 435 -0.16 -17.84 -2.46
CA GLU A 435 0.92 -17.62 -3.43
C GLU A 435 1.10 -16.15 -3.78
N ILE A 436 0.01 -15.39 -3.82
CA ILE A 436 0.01 -13.95 -4.08
C ILE A 436 0.14 -13.19 -2.76
N GLY A 437 -0.69 -13.54 -1.77
CA GLY A 437 -0.56 -13.08 -0.38
C GLY A 437 -0.96 -11.63 -0.18
N ILE A 438 -2.04 -11.17 -0.82
CA ILE A 438 -2.61 -9.83 -0.63
C ILE A 438 -4.05 -9.98 -0.09
N PRO A 439 -4.23 -10.03 1.26
CA PRO A 439 -5.49 -10.37 1.90
C PRO A 439 -6.46 -9.18 1.97
N LEU A 440 -6.81 -8.60 0.81
CA LEU A 440 -7.69 -7.42 0.74
C LEU A 440 -9.10 -7.73 1.26
N SER A 441 -9.67 -6.82 2.05
CA SER A 441 -11.11 -6.72 2.22
C SER A 441 -11.77 -6.07 0.98
N ILE A 442 -13.11 -6.13 0.89
CA ILE A 442 -13.83 -5.43 -0.18
C ILE A 442 -13.74 -3.91 -0.04
N GLN A 443 -13.67 -3.37 1.18
CA GLN A 443 -13.55 -1.93 1.43
C GLN A 443 -12.16 -1.45 1.02
N GLN A 444 -11.12 -2.18 1.42
CA GLN A 444 -9.74 -1.97 1.00
C GLN A 444 -9.61 -2.02 -0.54
N TYR A 445 -10.22 -2.99 -1.21
CA TYR A 445 -10.21 -3.07 -2.67
C TYR A 445 -10.89 -1.87 -3.35
N LYS A 446 -12.01 -1.39 -2.80
CA LYS A 446 -12.72 -0.21 -3.32
C LYS A 446 -11.88 1.06 -3.17
N LEU A 447 -11.24 1.26 -2.02
CA LEU A 447 -10.37 2.41 -1.74
C LEU A 447 -9.08 2.37 -2.57
N LEU A 448 -8.41 1.21 -2.61
CA LEU A 448 -7.20 1.01 -3.40
C LEU A 448 -7.46 1.20 -4.89
N THR A 449 -8.64 0.80 -5.37
CA THR A 449 -9.06 0.69 -6.78
C THR A 449 -8.40 -0.47 -7.54
N PRO A 450 -9.07 -1.01 -8.59
CA PRO A 450 -8.49 -2.06 -9.42
C PRO A 450 -7.19 -1.64 -10.12
N SER A 451 -7.06 -0.37 -10.50
CA SER A 451 -5.89 0.15 -11.22
C SER A 451 -4.63 0.09 -10.37
N VAL A 452 -4.72 0.48 -9.10
CA VAL A 452 -3.57 0.42 -8.18
C VAL A 452 -3.27 -1.03 -7.80
N LEU A 453 -4.28 -1.89 -7.63
CA LEU A 453 -4.05 -3.32 -7.43
C LEU A 453 -3.25 -3.94 -8.59
N ILE A 454 -3.58 -3.61 -9.83
CA ILE A 454 -2.80 -4.04 -11.00
C ILE A 454 -1.36 -3.54 -10.90
N GLY A 455 -1.15 -2.27 -10.53
CA GLY A 455 0.19 -1.71 -10.29
C GLY A 455 0.98 -2.51 -9.24
N ARG A 456 0.36 -2.82 -8.09
CA ARG A 456 0.98 -3.63 -7.03
C ARG A 456 1.33 -5.05 -7.49
N LEU A 457 0.45 -5.70 -8.26
CA LEU A 457 0.72 -7.02 -8.82
C LEU A 457 1.89 -7.01 -9.81
N ILE A 458 1.97 -5.98 -10.66
CA ILE A 458 3.07 -5.79 -11.61
C ILE A 458 4.39 -5.57 -10.84
N ASN A 459 4.39 -4.71 -9.82
CA ASN A 459 5.56 -4.46 -8.97
C ASN A 459 6.00 -5.73 -8.23
N ALA A 460 5.07 -6.62 -7.86
CA ALA A 460 5.36 -7.93 -7.28
C ALA A 460 5.72 -9.01 -8.33
N HIS A 461 5.94 -8.64 -9.60
CA HIS A 461 6.23 -9.53 -10.73
C HIS A 461 5.14 -10.59 -11.02
N GLN A 462 3.90 -10.34 -10.60
CA GLN A 462 2.72 -11.16 -10.88
C GLN A 462 2.05 -10.77 -12.21
N HIS A 463 2.86 -10.59 -13.28
CA HIS A 463 2.38 -10.06 -14.58
C HIS A 463 1.26 -10.89 -15.20
N LEU A 464 1.31 -12.22 -15.08
CA LEU A 464 0.27 -13.09 -15.64
C LEU A 464 -1.09 -12.87 -14.95
N LEU A 465 -1.09 -12.78 -13.61
CA LEU A 465 -2.30 -12.53 -12.85
C LEU A 465 -2.84 -11.13 -13.13
N ALA A 466 -1.95 -10.12 -13.14
CA ALA A 466 -2.30 -8.75 -13.49
C ALA A 466 -2.96 -8.68 -14.88
N LEU A 467 -2.36 -9.32 -15.89
CA LEU A 467 -2.89 -9.35 -17.25
C LEU A 467 -4.29 -9.96 -17.30
N ARG A 468 -4.49 -11.10 -16.62
CA ARG A 468 -5.78 -11.79 -16.56
C ARG A 468 -6.85 -10.97 -15.84
N ILE A 469 -6.49 -10.29 -14.75
CA ILE A 469 -7.43 -9.41 -14.03
C ILE A 469 -7.79 -8.20 -14.90
N SER A 470 -6.80 -7.56 -15.56
CA SER A 470 -7.06 -6.45 -16.47
C SER A 470 -8.00 -6.85 -17.61
N ASP A 471 -7.75 -7.98 -18.26
CA ASP A 471 -8.63 -8.52 -19.30
C ASP A 471 -10.05 -8.81 -18.76
N TYR A 472 -10.13 -9.48 -17.60
CA TYR A 472 -11.39 -9.82 -16.96
C TYR A 472 -12.24 -8.60 -16.58
N LEU A 473 -11.60 -7.50 -16.20
CA LEU A 473 -12.26 -6.24 -15.84
C LEU A 473 -12.41 -5.29 -17.04
N GLY A 474 -11.92 -5.64 -18.23
CA GLY A 474 -11.96 -4.78 -19.42
C GLY A 474 -11.05 -3.55 -19.32
N MET A 475 -9.97 -3.63 -18.54
CA MET A 475 -8.99 -2.55 -18.33
C MET A 475 -7.86 -2.60 -19.37
N ASN A 476 -7.16 -1.47 -19.55
CA ASN A 476 -6.01 -1.42 -20.44
C ASN A 476 -4.87 -2.33 -19.94
N GLN A 477 -4.38 -3.20 -20.83
CA GLN A 477 -3.33 -4.18 -20.58
C GLN A 477 -1.92 -3.64 -20.89
N GLU A 478 -1.81 -2.46 -21.51
CA GLU A 478 -0.56 -1.86 -21.97
C GLU A 478 0.47 -1.73 -20.83
N VAL A 479 0.04 -1.24 -19.66
CA VAL A 479 0.93 -1.03 -18.51
C VAL A 479 1.53 -2.36 -18.02
N VAL A 480 0.72 -3.43 -17.99
CA VAL A 480 1.17 -4.77 -17.58
C VAL A 480 2.23 -5.30 -18.54
N ILE A 481 1.94 -5.25 -19.85
CA ILE A 481 2.79 -5.81 -20.89
C ILE A 481 4.08 -5.00 -21.02
N MET A 482 4.00 -3.67 -20.95
CA MET A 482 5.16 -2.78 -20.99
C MET A 482 6.09 -3.05 -19.81
N HIS A 483 5.56 -3.11 -18.58
CA HIS A 483 6.39 -3.41 -17.43
C HIS A 483 6.99 -4.81 -17.50
N TRP A 484 6.21 -5.83 -17.91
CA TRP A 484 6.74 -7.17 -18.12
C TRP A 484 7.90 -7.17 -19.12
N ALA A 485 7.78 -6.45 -20.25
CA ALA A 485 8.82 -6.36 -21.26
C ALA A 485 10.10 -5.73 -20.70
N CYS A 486 9.98 -4.62 -19.96
CA CYS A 486 11.09 -3.97 -19.29
C CYS A 486 11.76 -4.89 -18.26
N SER A 487 10.98 -5.53 -17.38
CA SER A 487 11.49 -6.51 -16.41
C SER A 487 12.19 -7.68 -17.10
N LYS A 488 11.63 -8.18 -18.21
CA LYS A 488 12.21 -9.29 -18.97
C LYS A 488 13.54 -8.91 -19.58
N ILE A 489 13.69 -7.70 -20.11
CA ILE A 489 14.96 -7.18 -20.64
C ILE A 489 16.02 -7.10 -19.54
N THR A 490 15.69 -6.49 -18.40
CA THR A 490 16.61 -6.34 -17.26
C THR A 490 17.05 -7.72 -16.70
N ALA A 491 16.14 -8.69 -16.61
CA ALA A 491 16.45 -10.02 -16.11
C ALA A 491 17.21 -10.92 -17.10
N SER A 492 17.24 -10.60 -18.39
CA SER A 492 17.70 -11.53 -19.44
C SER A 492 19.08 -11.19 -20.00
N LEU A 493 20.05 -10.82 -19.14
CA LEU A 493 21.40 -10.39 -19.56
C LEU A 493 22.17 -11.43 -20.40
N ALA A 494 21.92 -12.72 -20.21
CA ALA A 494 22.59 -13.80 -20.94
C ALA A 494 21.93 -14.16 -22.29
N ILE A 495 20.71 -13.69 -22.57
CA ILE A 495 19.97 -14.06 -23.79
C ILE A 495 20.44 -13.17 -24.96
N PRO A 496 20.78 -13.73 -26.14
CA PRO A 496 21.11 -12.95 -27.33
C PRO A 496 19.95 -12.04 -27.77
N ASP A 497 20.28 -10.84 -28.27
CA ASP A 497 19.27 -9.82 -28.60
C ASP A 497 18.24 -10.29 -29.63
N ALA A 498 18.63 -11.06 -30.65
CA ALA A 498 17.69 -11.58 -31.65
C ALA A 498 16.64 -12.51 -31.04
N THR A 499 17.06 -13.45 -30.19
CA THR A 499 16.15 -14.36 -29.50
C THR A 499 15.27 -13.63 -28.50
N LEU A 500 15.83 -12.65 -27.77
CA LEU A 500 15.06 -11.85 -26.83
C LEU A 500 14.00 -11.00 -27.55
N LEU A 501 14.33 -10.44 -28.72
CA LEU A 501 13.37 -9.71 -29.55
C LEU A 501 12.17 -10.59 -29.93
N GLU A 502 12.38 -11.83 -30.41
CA GLU A 502 11.29 -12.74 -30.77
C GLU A 502 10.33 -13.00 -29.60
N ILE A 503 10.89 -13.22 -28.40
CA ILE A 503 10.10 -13.41 -27.16
C ILE A 503 9.28 -12.16 -26.83
N LEU A 504 9.89 -10.96 -26.96
CA LEU A 504 9.20 -9.71 -26.69
C LEU A 504 8.08 -9.46 -27.71
N LEU A 505 8.35 -9.60 -29.01
CA LEU A 505 7.36 -9.39 -30.06
C LEU A 505 6.15 -10.33 -29.94
N ASP A 506 6.37 -11.58 -29.51
CA ASP A 506 5.27 -12.53 -29.27
C ASP A 506 4.27 -12.03 -28.21
N LYS A 507 4.72 -11.25 -27.23
CA LYS A 507 3.85 -10.71 -26.18
C LYS A 507 3.39 -9.29 -26.45
N LEU A 508 4.25 -8.43 -27.01
CA LEU A 508 3.92 -7.05 -27.35
C LEU A 508 2.77 -6.98 -28.36
N LYS A 509 2.70 -7.93 -29.31
CA LYS A 509 1.60 -8.00 -30.31
C LYS A 509 0.21 -8.23 -29.70
N LEU A 510 0.11 -8.66 -28.44
CA LEU A 510 -1.16 -8.83 -27.73
C LEU A 510 -1.87 -7.49 -27.48
N CYS A 511 -1.12 -6.39 -27.40
CA CYS A 511 -1.66 -5.06 -27.15
C CYS A 511 -1.59 -4.19 -28.41
N LYS A 512 -2.77 -3.87 -28.98
CA LYS A 512 -2.85 -2.96 -30.13
C LYS A 512 -2.51 -1.54 -29.67
N GLY A 513 -1.44 -0.97 -30.23
CA GLY A 513 -1.02 0.42 -29.97
C GLY A 513 0.12 0.60 -28.96
N ILE A 514 0.65 -0.49 -28.41
CA ILE A 514 1.79 -0.46 -27.47
C ILE A 514 2.97 0.32 -28.06
N SER A 515 3.68 1.06 -27.21
CA SER A 515 4.87 1.80 -27.63
C SER A 515 6.12 0.94 -27.57
N TYR A 516 6.52 0.39 -28.72
CA TYR A 516 7.82 -0.28 -28.89
C TYR A 516 8.97 0.66 -28.57
N ALA A 517 8.82 1.95 -28.89
CA ALA A 517 9.81 2.98 -28.55
C ALA A 517 10.10 3.05 -27.03
N ALA A 518 9.08 2.95 -26.17
CA ALA A 518 9.28 2.98 -24.72
C ALA A 518 10.08 1.77 -24.23
N VAL A 519 9.79 0.58 -24.76
CA VAL A 519 10.51 -0.67 -24.44
C VAL A 519 11.96 -0.60 -24.96
N ALA A 520 12.16 -0.08 -26.17
CA ALA A 520 13.48 0.11 -26.76
C ALA A 520 14.33 1.12 -25.97
N ALA A 521 13.73 2.21 -25.49
CA ALA A 521 14.42 3.16 -24.61
C ALA A 521 14.91 2.49 -23.31
N HIS A 522 14.10 1.58 -22.73
CA HIS A 522 14.53 0.79 -21.58
C HIS A 522 15.67 -0.17 -21.94
N ALA A 523 15.62 -0.81 -23.10
CA ALA A 523 16.70 -1.69 -23.57
C ALA A 523 18.04 -0.95 -23.73
N ASP A 524 18.04 0.24 -24.33
CA ASP A 524 19.27 1.05 -24.46
C ASP A 524 19.83 1.47 -23.09
N LYS A 525 18.96 1.89 -22.15
CA LYS A 525 19.37 2.21 -20.76
C LYS A 525 19.99 1.02 -20.03
N ASN A 526 19.60 -0.22 -20.38
CA ASN A 526 20.19 -1.44 -19.85
C ASN A 526 21.43 -1.91 -20.65
N GLY A 527 22.00 -1.06 -21.52
CA GLY A 527 23.19 -1.34 -22.33
C GLY A 527 22.93 -2.22 -23.55
N ARG A 528 21.67 -2.56 -23.87
CA ARG A 528 21.29 -3.40 -25.01
C ARG A 528 20.90 -2.57 -26.23
N ARG A 529 21.85 -1.77 -26.71
CA ARG A 529 21.63 -0.84 -27.83
C ARG A 529 21.19 -1.52 -29.13
N LYS A 530 21.75 -2.69 -29.45
CA LYS A 530 21.36 -3.46 -30.65
C LYS A 530 19.91 -3.95 -30.55
N LEU A 531 19.49 -4.50 -29.42
CA LEU A 531 18.08 -4.82 -29.16
C LEU A 531 17.17 -3.59 -29.28
N ALA A 532 17.61 -2.45 -28.73
CA ALA A 532 16.86 -1.21 -28.83
C ALA A 532 16.61 -0.83 -30.30
N ALA A 533 17.66 -0.78 -31.12
CA ALA A 533 17.55 -0.48 -32.55
C ALA A 533 16.60 -1.45 -33.27
N MET A 534 16.67 -2.76 -32.98
CA MET A 534 15.77 -3.75 -33.57
C MET A 534 14.30 -3.54 -33.14
N LEU A 535 14.04 -3.20 -31.88
CA LEU A 535 12.69 -2.90 -31.38
C LEU A 535 12.11 -1.62 -32.01
N VAL A 536 12.93 -0.61 -32.27
CA VAL A 536 12.50 0.66 -32.87
C VAL A 536 11.97 0.47 -34.29
N GLU A 537 12.50 -0.47 -35.06
CA GLU A 537 11.98 -0.79 -36.41
C GLU A 537 10.51 -1.25 -36.40
N HIS A 538 10.02 -1.75 -35.26
CA HIS A 538 8.62 -2.15 -35.09
C HIS A 538 7.70 -1.04 -34.59
N GLU A 539 8.22 0.16 -34.29
CA GLU A 539 7.37 1.29 -33.87
C GLU A 539 6.69 1.93 -35.09
N PRO A 540 5.35 1.88 -35.20
CA PRO A 540 4.64 2.42 -36.36
C PRO A 540 4.59 3.96 -36.40
N ARG A 541 4.83 4.63 -35.27
CA ARG A 541 4.74 6.09 -35.15
C ARG A 541 6.10 6.74 -35.35
N SER A 542 6.34 7.34 -36.52
CA SER A 542 7.60 8.03 -36.84
C SER A 542 7.97 9.11 -35.81
N SER A 543 6.98 9.80 -35.25
CA SER A 543 7.17 10.82 -34.21
C SER A 543 7.70 10.29 -32.88
N LYS A 544 7.58 8.98 -32.62
CA LYS A 544 8.23 8.29 -31.48
C LYS A 544 9.50 7.57 -31.90
N GLN A 545 9.53 7.06 -33.13
CA GLN A 545 10.65 6.31 -33.70
C GLN A 545 11.89 7.19 -33.88
N VAL A 546 11.76 8.35 -34.54
CA VAL A 546 12.87 9.23 -34.90
C VAL A 546 13.59 9.81 -33.68
N PRO A 547 12.91 10.39 -32.66
CA PRO A 547 13.60 10.90 -31.47
C PRO A 547 14.36 9.81 -30.71
N LEU A 548 13.84 8.58 -30.71
CA LEU A 548 14.50 7.46 -30.05
C LEU A 548 15.75 7.00 -30.82
N LEU A 549 15.69 6.89 -32.15
CA LEU A 549 16.86 6.58 -32.99
C LEU A 549 18.00 7.58 -32.75
N LEU A 550 17.66 8.87 -32.67
CA LEU A 550 18.61 9.92 -32.30
C LEU A 550 19.20 9.70 -30.91
N SER A 551 18.38 9.33 -29.91
CA SER A 551 18.86 9.12 -28.55
C SER A 551 19.80 7.91 -28.40
N ILE A 552 19.62 6.86 -29.23
CA ILE A 552 20.49 5.68 -29.24
C ILE A 552 21.69 5.82 -30.18
N GLY A 553 21.84 6.97 -30.86
CA GLY A 553 22.99 7.29 -31.73
C GLY A 553 22.88 6.78 -33.17
N GLU A 554 21.71 6.30 -33.59
CA GLU A 554 21.43 5.79 -34.95
C GLU A 554 20.99 6.93 -35.88
N GLU A 555 21.83 7.95 -36.03
CA GLU A 555 21.52 9.22 -36.72
C GLU A 555 21.20 9.03 -38.22
N ASP A 556 21.96 8.17 -38.91
CA ASP A 556 21.72 7.86 -40.32
C ASP A 556 20.36 7.20 -40.56
N THR A 557 19.99 6.27 -39.69
CA THR A 557 18.69 5.59 -39.71
C THR A 557 17.58 6.55 -39.34
N ALA A 558 17.80 7.42 -38.34
CA ALA A 558 16.86 8.46 -37.94
C ALA A 558 16.54 9.41 -39.11
N LEU A 559 17.56 9.82 -39.86
CA LEU A 559 17.39 10.71 -41.01
C LEU A 559 16.61 10.03 -42.14
N ILE A 560 16.87 8.75 -42.40
CA ILE A 560 16.11 7.97 -43.39
C ILE A 560 14.64 7.90 -42.97
N LYS A 561 14.35 7.45 -41.74
CA LYS A 561 12.96 7.32 -41.25
C LYS A 561 12.23 8.65 -41.18
N ALA A 562 12.92 9.75 -40.84
CA ALA A 562 12.34 11.09 -40.87
C ALA A 562 11.97 11.49 -42.31
N THR A 563 12.85 11.28 -43.29
CA THR A 563 12.55 11.59 -44.69
C THR A 563 11.42 10.72 -45.26
N GLU A 564 11.36 9.44 -44.89
CA GLU A 564 10.29 8.51 -45.30
C GLU A 564 8.93 8.88 -44.67
N SER A 565 8.93 9.47 -43.48
CA SER A 565 7.70 9.89 -42.80
C SER A 565 6.99 11.06 -43.50
N GLY A 566 7.73 11.85 -44.29
CA GLY A 566 7.22 13.07 -44.92
C GLY A 566 6.97 14.24 -43.96
N ASP A 567 7.24 14.06 -42.66
CA ASP A 567 7.09 15.10 -41.63
C ASP A 567 8.34 16.01 -41.62
N THR A 568 8.15 17.25 -42.06
CA THR A 568 9.25 18.22 -42.14
C THR A 568 9.83 18.56 -40.78
N ASP A 569 9.02 18.55 -39.72
CA ASP A 569 9.47 18.89 -38.37
C ASP A 569 10.40 17.81 -37.84
N LEU A 570 10.10 16.53 -38.12
CA LEU A 570 11.00 15.42 -37.79
C LEU A 570 12.31 15.48 -38.58
N VAL A 571 12.27 15.89 -39.85
CA VAL A 571 13.50 16.07 -40.64
C VAL A 571 14.36 17.19 -40.06
N TYR A 572 13.77 18.34 -39.73
CA TYR A 572 14.49 19.43 -39.06
C TYR A 572 15.05 19.03 -37.70
N LEU A 573 14.29 18.28 -36.90
CA LEU A 573 14.76 17.73 -35.63
C LEU A 573 16.06 16.94 -35.80
N VAL A 574 16.10 16.03 -36.78
CA VAL A 574 17.29 15.22 -37.06
C VAL A 574 18.43 16.10 -37.59
N LEU A 575 18.16 16.99 -38.55
CA LEU A 575 19.18 17.88 -39.11
C LEU A 575 19.87 18.73 -38.03
N PHE A 576 19.09 19.35 -37.15
CA PHE A 576 19.63 20.17 -36.07
C PHE A 576 20.35 19.35 -35.01
N HIS A 577 19.89 18.12 -34.73
CA HIS A 577 20.61 17.21 -33.85
C HIS A 577 22.00 16.87 -34.38
N ILE A 578 22.09 16.46 -35.66
CA ILE A 578 23.37 16.09 -36.29
C ILE A 578 24.27 17.33 -36.40
N LEU A 579 23.73 18.48 -36.78
CA LEU A 579 24.48 19.73 -36.88
C LEU A 579 25.11 20.16 -35.54
N GLN A 580 24.42 19.92 -34.42
CA GLN A 580 24.94 20.23 -33.09
C GLN A 580 25.99 19.24 -32.60
N LYS A 581 25.89 17.97 -32.97
CA LYS A 581 26.75 16.89 -32.43
C LYS A 581 27.92 16.48 -33.31
N ARG A 582 27.83 16.70 -34.64
CA ARG A 582 28.83 16.25 -35.61
C ARG A 582 29.61 17.40 -36.19
N GLN A 583 30.77 17.08 -36.75
CA GLN A 583 31.54 18.08 -37.48
C GLN A 583 30.83 18.47 -38.78
N PRO A 584 30.96 19.72 -39.26
CA PRO A 584 30.28 20.19 -40.46
C PRO A 584 30.49 19.28 -41.69
N LEU A 585 31.70 18.76 -41.87
CA LEU A 585 32.03 17.87 -42.99
C LEU A 585 31.21 16.56 -42.96
N GLU A 586 31.07 15.95 -41.78
CA GLU A 586 30.28 14.72 -41.59
C GLU A 586 28.80 15.00 -41.79
N PHE A 587 28.30 16.12 -41.26
CA PHE A 587 26.92 16.58 -41.46
C PHE A 587 26.60 16.73 -42.95
N PHE A 588 27.42 17.48 -43.71
CA PHE A 588 27.21 17.66 -45.15
C PHE A 588 27.28 16.34 -45.91
N GLY A 589 28.20 15.44 -45.53
CA GLY A 589 28.28 14.09 -46.10
C GLY A 589 26.99 13.29 -45.88
N MET A 590 26.40 13.34 -44.68
CA MET A 590 25.15 12.63 -44.37
C MET A 590 23.96 13.17 -45.15
N ILE A 591 23.83 14.49 -45.34
CA ILE A 591 22.67 15.06 -46.04
C ILE A 591 22.81 15.06 -47.57
N GLN A 592 24.03 14.97 -48.11
CA GLN A 592 24.29 15.12 -49.55
C GLN A 592 23.52 14.10 -50.40
N ALA A 593 23.45 12.85 -49.94
CA ALA A 593 22.75 11.76 -50.63
C ALA A 593 21.22 11.81 -50.45
N ARG A 594 20.69 12.69 -49.58
CA ARG A 594 19.29 12.71 -49.16
C ARG A 594 18.66 14.03 -49.60
N THR A 595 18.10 14.07 -50.81
CA THR A 595 17.60 15.28 -51.49
C THR A 595 16.64 16.11 -50.64
N LEU A 596 15.62 15.48 -50.05
CA LEU A 596 14.64 16.18 -49.21
C LEU A 596 15.30 16.87 -48.00
N ALA A 597 16.17 16.16 -47.29
CA ALA A 597 16.87 16.71 -46.12
C ALA A 597 17.80 17.87 -46.50
N ARG A 598 18.52 17.73 -47.62
CA ARG A 598 19.37 18.78 -48.18
C ARG A 598 18.57 20.02 -48.56
N ASP A 599 17.46 19.85 -49.27
CA ASP A 599 16.67 20.97 -49.78
C ASP A 599 15.95 21.72 -48.63
N LEU A 600 15.50 20.99 -47.60
CA LEU A 600 14.99 21.59 -46.35
C LEU A 600 16.08 22.37 -45.61
N PHE A 601 17.30 21.83 -45.50
CA PHE A 601 18.41 22.55 -44.89
C PHE A 601 18.79 23.82 -45.67
N ILE A 602 18.81 23.76 -47.01
CA ILE A 602 19.07 24.94 -47.86
C ILE A 602 17.99 25.99 -47.66
N ASN A 603 16.72 25.60 -47.58
CA ASN A 603 15.63 26.54 -47.34
C ASN A 603 15.78 27.20 -45.96
N TYR A 604 16.05 26.44 -44.91
CA TYR A 604 16.32 27.00 -43.58
C TYR A 604 17.48 28.01 -43.60
N ALA A 605 18.62 27.63 -44.20
CA ALA A 605 19.83 28.45 -44.28
C ALA A 605 19.70 29.70 -45.16
N ARG A 606 18.59 29.88 -45.89
CA ARG A 606 18.30 31.12 -46.65
C ARG A 606 17.56 32.17 -45.82
N TYR A 607 16.92 31.77 -44.73
CA TYR A 607 16.10 32.63 -43.87
C TYR A 607 16.74 32.89 -42.49
N VAL A 608 17.91 32.31 -42.25
CA VAL A 608 18.81 32.56 -41.11
C VAL A 608 20.09 33.17 -41.66
#